data_AF-A0A7S1H732-F1
#
_entry.id   AF-A0A7S1H732-F1
#
_cell.length_a   1.000
_cell.length_b   1.000
_cell.length_c   1.000
_cell.angle_alpha   90.00
_cell.angle_beta   90.00
_cell.angle_gamma   90.00
#
_symmetry.space_group_name_H-M   'P 1'
#
loop_
_entity.id
_entity.type
_entity.pdbx_description
1 polymer ?
#
loop_
_entity_poly.entity_id
_entity_poly.type
_entity_poly.pdbx_seq_one_letter_code
_entity_poly.pdbx_strand_id
1 'polypeptide(L)'
;MNALKNLRIGTRLGSAFALVALLMTGMALIAGYSLSGVRADMDKVLNDLYVKVKLVNEIGDDINLQARITRNLVIMDSRAQRDEEIKSLMASRERLTAKYDELERRIATAEGRALFGELQQERK
;
A
#
# COMPACT_ATOMS: atom_id res chain seq x y z
N MET A 1 -4.72 42.17 42.67
CA MET A 1 -3.91 40.95 42.45
C MET A 1 -2.48 41.34 42.09
N ASN A 2 -1.58 41.52 43.07
CA ASN A 2 -0.20 42.00 42.86
C ASN A 2 0.87 40.95 43.23
N ALA A 3 0.52 39.66 43.24
CA ALA A 3 1.43 38.58 43.64
C ALA A 3 2.71 38.49 42.77
N LEU A 4 2.63 38.91 41.50
CA LEU A 4 3.76 38.91 40.55
C LEU A 4 4.79 40.02 40.77
N LYS A 5 4.42 41.10 41.49
CA LYS A 5 5.31 42.26 41.74
C LYS A 5 6.24 42.06 42.94
N ASN A 6 5.89 41.15 43.86
CA ASN A 6 6.65 40.89 45.10
C ASN A 6 7.59 39.67 45.02
N LEU A 7 7.73 39.06 43.84
CA LEU A 7 8.67 37.96 43.63
C LEU A 7 10.10 38.48 43.44
N ARG A 8 11.08 37.73 43.96
CA ARG A 8 12.50 37.97 43.65
C ARG A 8 12.71 37.88 42.13
N ILE A 9 13.59 38.74 41.58
CA ILE A 9 13.85 38.84 40.13
C ILE A 9 14.17 37.48 39.52
N GLY A 10 14.99 36.66 40.21
CA GLY A 10 15.34 35.31 39.77
C GLY A 10 14.13 34.37 39.63
N THR A 11 13.17 34.44 40.54
CA THR A 11 11.95 33.61 40.50
C THR A 11 11.05 34.00 39.33
N ARG A 12 10.91 35.31 39.07
CA ARG A 12 10.13 35.84 37.94
C ARG A 12 10.74 35.45 36.58
N LEU A 13 12.06 35.52 36.46
CA LEU A 13 12.77 35.14 35.24
C LEU A 13 12.73 33.62 35.02
N GLY A 14 12.94 32.84 36.08
CA GLY A 14 12.85 31.37 36.04
C GLY A 14 11.46 30.85 35.67
N SER A 15 10.39 31.47 36.19
CA SER A 15 9.01 31.07 35.83
C SER A 15 8.68 31.34 34.36
N ALA A 16 9.19 32.43 33.79
CA ALA A 16 8.99 32.74 32.38
C ALA A 16 9.72 31.72 31.48
N PHE A 17 10.96 31.39 31.83
CA PHE A 17 11.73 30.35 31.12
C PHE A 17 11.09 28.97 31.24
N ALA A 18 10.63 28.58 32.44
CA ALA A 18 9.95 27.31 32.67
C ALA A 18 8.65 27.20 31.86
N LEU A 19 7.89 28.29 31.75
CA LEU A 19 6.68 28.32 30.92
C LEU A 19 6.99 28.09 29.44
N VAL A 20 8.00 28.78 28.89
CA VAL A 20 8.42 28.59 27.49
C VAL A 20 8.93 27.17 27.27
N ALA A 21 9.75 26.64 28.17
CA ALA A 21 10.24 25.27 28.11
C ALA A 21 9.08 24.25 28.10
N LEU A 22 8.09 24.44 28.96
CA LEU A 22 6.91 23.59 29.03
C LEU A 22 6.10 23.63 27.72
N LEU A 23 5.91 24.81 27.14
CA LEU A 23 5.24 24.96 25.83
C LEU A 23 6.02 24.25 24.72
N MET A 24 7.35 24.39 24.69
CA MET A 24 8.20 23.71 23.72
C MET A 24 8.14 22.18 23.88
N THR A 25 8.17 21.68 25.11
CA THR A 25 8.00 20.25 25.39
C THR A 25 6.62 19.76 24.92
N GLY A 26 5.55 20.51 25.21
CA GLY A 26 4.20 20.19 24.74
C GLY A 26 4.13 20.11 23.21
N MET A 27 4.71 21.09 22.51
CA MET A 27 4.79 21.07 21.04
C MET A 27 5.56 19.86 20.52
N ALA A 28 6.71 19.54 21.12
CA ALA A 28 7.51 18.39 20.71
C ALA A 28 6.74 17.07 20.88
N LEU A 29 5.99 16.91 21.97
CA LEU A 29 5.16 15.72 22.21
C LEU A 29 4.03 15.60 21.18
N ILE A 30 3.32 16.69 20.89
CA ILE A 30 2.24 16.71 19.90
C ILE A 30 2.78 16.42 18.50
N ALA A 31 3.91 17.03 18.13
CA ALA A 31 4.57 16.80 16.86
C ALA A 31 5.01 15.34 16.71
N GLY A 32 5.61 14.75 17.76
CA GLY A 32 5.99 13.35 17.78
C GLY A 32 4.80 12.40 17.62
N TYR A 33 3.70 12.66 18.33
CA TYR A 33 2.47 11.86 18.21
C TYR A 33 1.86 11.94 16.81
N SER A 34 1.75 13.15 16.25
CA SER A 34 1.24 13.37 14.90
C SER A 34 2.09 12.65 13.84
N LEU A 35 3.42 12.74 13.94
CA LEU A 35 4.33 12.08 13.01
C LEU A 35 4.24 10.56 13.08
N SER A 36 3.97 10.00 14.27
CA SER A 36 3.72 8.56 14.43
C SER A 36 2.46 8.11 13.68
N GLY A 37 1.39 8.90 13.72
CA GLY A 37 0.18 8.63 12.95
C GLY A 37 0.44 8.65 11.45
N VAL A 38 1.13 9.69 10.96
CA VAL A 38 1.53 9.80 9.55
C VAL A 38 2.39 8.61 9.11
N ARG A 39 3.32 8.17 9.95
CA ARG A 39 4.14 6.99 9.66
C ARG A 39 3.28 5.73 9.51
N ALA A 40 2.31 5.52 10.38
CA ALA A 40 1.40 4.36 10.30
C ALA A 40 0.52 4.41 9.03
N ASP A 41 0.02 5.58 8.66
CA ASP A 41 -0.75 5.76 7.43
C ASP A 41 0.09 5.52 6.18
N MET A 42 1.32 6.02 6.16
CA MET A 42 2.26 5.77 5.05
C MET A 42 2.62 4.29 4.94
N ASP A 43 2.84 3.61 6.06
CA ASP A 43 3.07 2.17 6.06
C ASP A 43 1.89 1.41 5.45
N LYS A 44 0.66 1.75 5.85
CA LYS A 44 -0.56 1.17 5.27
C LYS A 44 -0.68 1.46 3.77
N VAL A 45 -0.40 2.68 3.34
CA VAL A 45 -0.47 3.05 1.91
C VAL A 45 0.54 2.26 1.10
N LEU A 46 1.80 2.21 1.53
CA LEU A 46 2.88 1.60 0.76
C LEU A 46 2.86 0.07 0.81
N ASN A 47 2.64 -0.52 1.98
CA ASN A 47 2.80 -1.95 2.21
C ASN A 47 1.51 -2.76 2.07
N ASP A 48 0.35 -2.11 2.08
CA ASP A 48 -0.95 -2.76 1.87
C ASP A 48 -1.66 -2.27 0.61
N LEU A 49 -2.06 -1.00 0.58
CA LEU A 49 -2.93 -0.49 -0.48
C LEU A 49 -2.25 -0.47 -1.85
N TYR A 50 -1.03 0.06 -1.92
CA TYR A 50 -0.28 0.13 -3.17
C TYR A 50 0.10 -1.26 -3.70
N VAL A 51 0.38 -2.22 -2.80
CA VAL A 51 0.67 -3.61 -3.20
C VAL A 51 -0.55 -4.24 -3.88
N LYS A 52 -1.76 -4.02 -3.38
CA LYS A 52 -3.00 -4.49 -4.02
C LYS A 52 -3.18 -3.87 -5.41
N VAL A 53 -2.98 -2.56 -5.54
CA VAL A 53 -3.06 -1.86 -6.83
C VAL A 53 -2.05 -2.44 -7.81
N LYS A 54 -0.81 -2.67 -7.38
CA LYS A 54 0.23 -3.28 -8.20
C LYS A 54 -0.16 -4.69 -8.66
N LEU A 55 -0.63 -5.54 -7.74
CA LEU A 55 -1.09 -6.90 -8.06
C LEU A 55 -2.21 -6.91 -9.11
N VAL A 56 -3.20 -6.03 -8.97
CA VAL A 56 -4.31 -5.92 -9.94
C VAL A 56 -3.82 -5.49 -11.32
N ASN A 57 -2.91 -4.51 -11.40
CA ASN A 57 -2.32 -4.09 -12.68
C ASN A 57 -1.52 -5.23 -13.31
N GLU A 58 -0.70 -5.92 -12.51
CA GLU A 58 0.10 -7.06 -12.96
C GLU A 58 -0.73 -8.27 -13.41
N ILE A 59 -1.93 -8.46 -12.84
CA ILE A 59 -2.93 -9.43 -13.31
C ILE A 59 -3.44 -9.02 -14.69
N GLY A 60 -3.82 -7.75 -14.88
CA GLY A 60 -4.26 -7.22 -16.17
C GLY A 60 -3.20 -7.35 -17.27
N ASP A 61 -1.94 -7.08 -16.93
CA ASP A 61 -0.81 -7.23 -17.86
C ASP A 61 -0.58 -8.69 -18.30
N ASP A 62 -0.67 -9.64 -17.36
CA ASP A 62 -0.56 -11.07 -17.70
C ASP A 62 -1.76 -11.53 -18.54
N ILE A 63 -2.99 -11.07 -18.27
CA ILE A 63 -4.16 -11.37 -19.10
C ILE A 63 -3.96 -10.83 -20.53
N ASN A 64 -3.49 -9.59 -20.67
CA ASN A 64 -3.16 -9.00 -21.97
C ASN A 64 -2.06 -9.78 -22.70
N LEU A 65 -1.06 -10.27 -21.97
CA LEU A 65 -0.03 -11.16 -22.52
C LEU A 65 -0.64 -12.46 -23.03
N GLN A 66 -1.49 -13.13 -22.24
CA GLN A 66 -2.14 -14.38 -22.65
C GLN A 66 -3.05 -14.19 -23.87
N ALA A 67 -3.74 -13.05 -23.98
CA ALA A 67 -4.51 -12.71 -25.17
C ALA A 67 -3.62 -12.60 -26.42
N ARG A 68 -2.45 -11.94 -26.31
CA ARG A 68 -1.48 -11.86 -27.41
C ARG A 68 -0.92 -13.21 -27.80
N ILE A 69 -0.54 -14.04 -26.83
CA ILE A 69 -0.04 -15.40 -27.06
C ILE A 69 -1.10 -16.25 -27.77
N THR A 70 -2.33 -16.22 -27.27
CA THR A 70 -3.46 -16.97 -27.87
C THR A 70 -3.69 -16.56 -29.33
N ARG A 71 -3.62 -15.26 -29.62
CA ARG A 71 -3.67 -14.75 -31.00
C ARG A 71 -2.49 -15.26 -31.84
N ASN A 72 -1.26 -15.19 -31.31
CA ASN A 72 -0.06 -15.66 -32.02
C ASN A 72 -0.14 -17.15 -32.36
N LEU A 73 -0.71 -17.97 -31.48
CA LEU A 73 -0.91 -19.41 -31.74
C LEU A 73 -1.79 -19.68 -32.97
N VAL A 74 -2.73 -18.80 -33.28
CA VAL A 74 -3.59 -18.91 -34.48
C VAL A 74 -2.88 -18.40 -35.74
N ILE A 75 -2.01 -17.40 -35.61
CA ILE A 75 -1.34 -16.74 -36.74
C ILE A 75 -0.06 -17.50 -37.18
N MET A 76 0.63 -18.17 -36.26
CA MET A 76 1.92 -18.81 -36.55
C MET A 76 1.81 -20.10 -37.36
N ASP A 77 2.59 -20.18 -38.42
CA ASP A 77 2.62 -21.32 -39.34
C ASP A 77 3.45 -22.50 -38.82
N SER A 78 4.56 -22.23 -38.11
CA SER A 78 5.49 -23.28 -37.68
C SER A 78 5.08 -23.90 -36.34
N ARG A 79 5.17 -25.24 -36.27
CA ARG A 79 4.90 -25.98 -35.03
C ARG A 79 5.86 -25.60 -33.90
N ALA A 80 7.13 -25.40 -34.22
CA ALA A 80 8.14 -25.03 -33.23
C ALA A 80 7.85 -23.66 -32.57
N GLN A 81 7.38 -22.67 -33.34
CA GLN A 81 6.99 -21.37 -32.76
C GLN A 81 5.73 -21.49 -31.90
N ARG A 82 4.74 -22.31 -32.31
CA ARG A 82 3.55 -22.57 -31.49
C ARG A 82 3.89 -23.26 -30.18
N ASP A 83 4.80 -24.23 -30.19
CA ASP A 83 5.21 -24.94 -28.97
C ASP A 83 5.88 -23.97 -27.95
N GLU A 84 6.67 -23.00 -28.43
CA GLU A 84 7.29 -21.97 -27.57
C GLU A 84 6.26 -20.97 -27.01
N GLU A 85 5.27 -20.56 -27.82
CA GLU A 85 4.16 -19.72 -27.37
C GLU A 85 3.28 -20.45 -26.34
N ILE A 86 3.02 -21.76 -26.52
CA ILE A 86 2.29 -22.58 -25.53
C ILE A 86 3.06 -22.63 -24.21
N LYS A 87 4.38 -22.81 -24.26
CA LYS A 87 5.22 -22.78 -23.05
C LYS A 87 5.13 -21.44 -22.33
N SER A 88 5.17 -20.34 -23.09
CA SER A 88 4.99 -18.98 -22.55
C SER A 88 3.61 -18.77 -21.93
N LEU A 89 2.55 -19.33 -22.55
CA LEU A 89 1.19 -19.30 -22.03
C LEU A 89 1.10 -20.03 -20.68
N MET A 90 1.67 -21.24 -20.58
CA MET A 90 1.65 -22.02 -19.34
C MET A 90 2.37 -21.28 -18.21
N ALA A 91 3.54 -20.71 -18.49
CA ALA A 91 4.29 -19.91 -17.52
C ALA A 91 3.50 -18.66 -17.06
N SER A 92 2.81 -17.99 -17.98
CA SER A 92 1.94 -16.85 -17.62
C SER A 92 0.75 -17.28 -16.75
N ARG A 93 0.13 -18.43 -17.03
CA ARG A 93 -0.98 -18.95 -16.22
C ARG A 93 -0.57 -19.29 -14.79
N GLU A 94 0.63 -19.84 -14.60
CA GLU A 94 1.18 -20.13 -13.28
C GLU A 94 1.41 -18.83 -12.49
N ARG A 95 2.08 -17.83 -13.08
CA ARG A 95 2.28 -16.52 -12.45
C ARG A 95 0.97 -15.82 -12.13
N LEU A 96 0.02 -15.86 -13.06
CA LEU A 96 -1.30 -15.26 -12.87
C LEU A 96 -2.01 -15.90 -11.68
N THR A 97 -1.98 -17.23 -11.56
CA THR A 97 -2.57 -17.94 -10.42
C THR A 97 -1.93 -17.51 -9.10
N ALA A 98 -0.60 -17.44 -9.03
CA ALA A 98 0.10 -16.97 -7.83
C ALA A 98 -0.30 -15.55 -7.42
N LYS A 99 -0.50 -14.64 -8.39
CA LYS A 99 -0.97 -13.26 -8.13
C LYS A 99 -2.40 -13.21 -7.62
N TYR A 100 -3.30 -14.04 -8.15
CA TYR A 100 -4.66 -14.17 -7.63
C TYR A 100 -4.66 -14.68 -6.18
N ASP A 101 -3.85 -15.69 -5.88
CA ASP A 101 -3.73 -16.24 -4.52
C ASP A 101 -3.16 -15.20 -3.54
N GLU A 102 -2.16 -14.41 -3.98
CA GLU A 102 -1.62 -13.32 -3.15
C GLU A 102 -2.66 -12.22 -2.92
N LEU A 103 -3.39 -11.83 -3.97
CA LEU A 103 -4.46 -10.84 -3.87
C LEU A 103 -5.56 -11.30 -2.90
N GLU A 104 -5.99 -12.57 -2.99
CA GLU A 104 -6.98 -13.16 -2.07
C GLU A 104 -6.55 -13.06 -0.61
N ARG A 105 -5.28 -13.38 -0.31
CA ARG A 105 -4.72 -13.32 1.05
C ARG A 105 -4.68 -11.90 1.60
N ARG A 106 -4.54 -10.89 0.75
CA ARG A 106 -4.44 -9.47 1.14
C ARG A 106 -5.79 -8.78 1.24
N ILE A 107 -6.83 -9.30 0.59
CA ILE A 107 -8.18 -8.72 0.64
C ILE A 107 -8.82 -9.02 2.00
N ALA A 108 -9.07 -7.96 2.77
CA ALA A 108 -9.66 -8.07 4.11
C ALA A 108 -11.12 -7.60 4.17
N THR A 109 -11.55 -6.69 3.30
CA THR A 109 -12.89 -6.08 3.36
C THR A 109 -13.96 -6.97 2.73
N ALA A 110 -15.19 -6.90 3.24
CA ALA A 110 -16.31 -7.67 2.70
C ALA A 110 -16.58 -7.33 1.23
N GLU A 111 -16.58 -6.05 0.89
CA GLU A 111 -16.70 -5.55 -0.48
C GLU A 111 -15.57 -6.05 -1.39
N GLY A 112 -14.32 -5.99 -0.92
CA GLY A 112 -13.19 -6.50 -1.69
C GLY A 112 -13.27 -7.99 -1.95
N ARG A 113 -13.77 -8.78 -0.98
CA ARG A 113 -14.01 -10.22 -1.16
C ARG A 113 -15.13 -10.49 -2.15
N ALA A 114 -16.19 -9.68 -2.15
CA ALA A 114 -17.27 -9.78 -3.12
C ALA A 114 -16.77 -9.52 -4.55
N LEU A 115 -16.06 -8.40 -4.77
CA LEU A 115 -15.44 -8.07 -6.07
C LEU A 115 -14.43 -9.14 -6.52
N PHE A 116 -13.65 -9.68 -5.60
CA PHE A 116 -12.74 -10.79 -5.92
C PHE A 116 -13.48 -12.07 -6.32
N GLY A 117 -14.61 -12.35 -5.67
CA GLY A 117 -15.49 -13.45 -6.04
C GLY A 117 -16.03 -13.30 -7.47
N GLU A 118 -16.45 -12.10 -7.86
CA GLU A 118 -16.86 -11.79 -9.23
C GLU A 118 -15.71 -12.00 -10.23
N LEU A 119 -14.51 -11.51 -9.92
CA LEU A 119 -13.31 -11.73 -10.74
C LEU A 119 -12.98 -13.22 -10.92
N GLN A 120 -13.17 -14.05 -9.88
CA GLN A 120 -12.95 -15.49 -10.00
C GLN A 120 -14.02 -16.20 -10.83
N GLN A 121 -15.25 -15.70 -10.88
CA GLN A 121 -16.30 -16.26 -11.72
C GLN A 121 -16.01 -16.00 -13.20
N GLU A 122 -15.61 -14.78 -13.56
CA GLU A 122 -15.23 -14.40 -14.93
C GLU A 122 -13.97 -15.12 -15.44
N ARG A 123 -13.11 -15.60 -14.52
CA ARG A 123 -11.91 -16.36 -14.87
C ARG A 123 -12.19 -17.80 -15.34
N LYS A 124 -13.31 -18.40 -14.90
CA LYS A 124 -13.65 -19.80 -15.20
C LYS A 124 -14.08 -19.99 -16.65
#